data_AF-A0A954GKW3-F1
#
_entry.id   AF-A0A954GKW3-F1
#
_cell.length_a   1.000
_cell.length_b   1.000
_cell.length_c   1.000
_cell.angle_alpha   90.00
_cell.angle_beta   90.00
_cell.angle_gamma   90.00
#
_symmetry.space_group_name_H-M   'P 1'
#
loop_
_entity.id
_entity.type
_entity.pdbx_description
1 polymer ?
#
loop_
_entity_poly.entity_id
_entity_poly.type
_entity_poly.pdbx_seq_one_letter_code
_entity_poly.pdbx_strand_id
1 'polypeptide(L)'
;MSGNDERAMRLFARLAAVAALKQQPIGRDRFLVLTGIAATRAGWPDVATRCHEIITSETPKHIVCHYASFADALRDEDFQTFTKQVERFCSPERAELLLQEMQLQLPSPGDNSSAGDVALDLLKPITSA
;
A
#
# COMPACT_ATOMS: atom_id res chain seq x y z
N MET A 1 0.82 -2.43 18.60
CA MET A 1 1.24 -2.47 17.18
C MET A 1 0.97 -3.87 16.67
N SER A 2 0.17 -4.00 15.61
CA SER A 2 -0.21 -5.30 15.04
C SER A 2 0.82 -5.69 13.99
N GLY A 3 1.72 -6.63 14.31
CA GLY A 3 2.75 -7.09 13.36
C GLY A 3 2.19 -7.66 12.05
N ASN A 4 0.90 -8.02 12.04
CA ASN A 4 0.19 -8.44 10.83
C ASN A 4 0.01 -7.29 9.83
N ASP A 5 -0.29 -6.08 10.31
CA ASP A 5 -0.48 -4.90 9.45
C ASP A 5 0.86 -4.44 8.86
N GLU A 6 1.96 -4.53 9.59
CA GLU A 6 3.31 -4.25 9.07
C GLU A 6 3.71 -5.21 7.96
N ARG A 7 3.40 -6.50 8.14
CA ARG A 7 3.65 -7.51 7.12
C ARG A 7 2.78 -7.27 5.88
N ALA A 8 1.50 -7.00 6.06
CA ALA A 8 0.57 -6.67 4.99
C ALA A 8 1.04 -5.43 4.20
N MET A 9 1.44 -4.37 4.90
CA MET A 9 2.01 -3.16 4.31
C MET A 9 3.19 -3.49 3.37
N ARG A 10 4.17 -4.29 3.80
CA ARG A 10 5.31 -4.65 2.96
C ARG A 10 4.92 -5.49 1.74
N LEU A 11 4.00 -6.43 1.91
CA LEU A 11 3.48 -7.28 0.83
C LEU A 11 2.82 -6.42 -0.26
N PHE A 12 1.91 -5.53 0.15
CA PHE A 12 1.19 -4.66 -0.78
C PHE A 12 2.10 -3.60 -1.40
N ALA A 13 3.05 -3.02 -0.66
CA ALA A 13 4.03 -2.07 -1.20
C ALA A 13 4.86 -2.70 -2.32
N ARG A 14 5.28 -3.97 -2.14
CA ARG A 14 6.01 -4.72 -3.16
C ARG A 14 5.16 -4.96 -4.40
N LEU A 15 3.89 -5.37 -4.23
CA LEU A 15 2.96 -5.56 -5.34
C LEU A 15 2.66 -4.25 -6.07
N ALA A 16 2.54 -3.12 -5.36
CA ALA A 16 2.38 -1.80 -5.96
C ALA A 16 3.58 -1.45 -6.85
N ALA A 17 4.80 -1.67 -6.36
CA ALA A 17 6.03 -1.44 -7.12
C ALA A 17 6.09 -2.30 -8.39
N VAL A 18 5.73 -3.58 -8.27
CA VAL A 18 5.69 -4.51 -9.41
C VAL A 18 4.62 -4.11 -10.43
N ALA A 19 3.43 -3.73 -9.97
CA ALA A 19 2.35 -3.26 -10.83
C ALA A 19 2.71 -1.95 -11.55
N ALA A 20 3.41 -1.03 -10.89
CA ALA A 20 3.95 0.18 -11.50
C ALA A 20 4.96 -0.16 -12.61
N LEU A 21 5.92 -1.05 -12.34
CA LEU A 21 6.90 -1.52 -13.34
C LEU A 21 6.24 -2.18 -14.56
N LYS A 22 5.13 -2.88 -14.35
CA LYS A 22 4.34 -3.53 -15.41
C LYS A 22 3.33 -2.60 -16.10
N GLN A 23 3.33 -1.30 -15.78
CA GLN A 23 2.37 -0.31 -16.30
C GLN A 23 0.90 -0.71 -16.09
N GLN A 24 0.58 -1.25 -14.92
CA GLN A 24 -0.78 -1.66 -14.53
C GLN A 24 -1.38 -0.66 -13.52
N PRO A 25 -1.87 0.52 -13.95
CA PRO A 25 -2.27 1.61 -13.05
C PRO A 25 -3.39 1.21 -12.09
N ILE A 26 -4.40 0.46 -12.56
CA ILE A 26 -5.49 -0.01 -11.71
C ILE A 26 -4.99 -0.94 -10.60
N GLY A 27 -4.06 -1.84 -10.93
CA GLY A 27 -3.45 -2.75 -9.96
C GLY A 27 -2.56 -2.00 -8.97
N ARG A 28 -1.72 -1.09 -9.48
CA ARG A 28 -0.86 -0.21 -8.69
C ARG A 28 -1.68 0.55 -7.65
N ASP A 29 -2.71 1.28 -8.08
CA ASP A 29 -3.51 2.13 -7.18
C ASP A 29 -4.22 1.30 -6.12
N ARG A 30 -4.74 0.12 -6.49
CA ARG A 30 -5.37 -0.78 -5.52
C ARG A 30 -4.38 -1.29 -4.47
N PHE A 31 -3.16 -1.65 -4.88
CA PHE A 31 -2.12 -2.05 -3.94
C PHE A 31 -1.59 -0.87 -3.10
N LEU A 32 -1.53 0.35 -3.65
CA LEU A 32 -1.21 1.56 -2.88
C LEU A 32 -2.26 1.86 -1.81
N VAL A 33 -3.55 1.69 -2.11
CA VAL A 33 -4.64 1.79 -1.12
C VAL A 33 -4.46 0.78 0.00
N LEU A 34 -4.25 -0.49 -0.34
CA LEU A 34 -4.04 -1.56 0.65
C LEU A 34 -2.81 -1.29 1.52
N THR A 35 -1.74 -0.78 0.91
CA THR A 35 -0.51 -0.37 1.60
C THR A 35 -0.77 0.78 2.58
N GLY A 36 -1.45 1.84 2.14
CA GLY A 36 -1.75 3.01 2.96
C GLY A 36 -2.65 2.70 4.15
N ILE A 37 -3.65 1.82 3.96
CA ILE A 37 -4.52 1.34 5.04
C ILE A 37 -3.71 0.54 6.07
N ALA A 38 -2.93 -0.45 5.61
CA ALA A 38 -2.11 -1.27 6.49
C ALA A 38 -1.06 -0.44 7.24
N ALA A 39 -0.40 0.50 6.55
CA ALA A 39 0.55 1.45 7.14
C ALA A 39 -0.09 2.31 8.23
N THR A 40 -1.29 2.84 7.97
CA THR A 40 -2.03 3.64 8.96
C THR A 40 -2.34 2.83 10.23
N ARG A 41 -2.79 1.57 10.06
CA ARG A 41 -3.09 0.67 11.19
C ARG A 41 -1.85 0.22 11.95
N ALA A 42 -0.73 0.05 11.24
CA ALA A 42 0.55 -0.34 11.81
C ALA A 42 1.29 0.81 12.51
N GLY A 43 0.87 2.06 12.29
CA GLY A 43 1.53 3.24 12.87
C GLY A 43 2.71 3.76 12.04
N TRP A 44 2.68 3.57 10.72
CA TRP A 44 3.68 4.06 9.77
C TRP A 44 3.10 5.23 8.92
N PRO A 45 2.96 6.45 9.50
CA PRO A 45 2.30 7.57 8.84
C PRO A 45 3.03 8.06 7.59
N ASP A 46 4.36 7.95 7.54
CA ASP A 46 5.16 8.37 6.38
C ASP A 46 4.88 7.50 5.15
N VAL A 47 4.74 6.17 5.36
CA VAL A 47 4.35 5.23 4.30
C VAL A 47 2.94 5.54 3.81
N ALA A 48 2.00 5.76 4.73
CA ALA A 48 0.62 6.10 4.39
C ALA A 48 0.53 7.41 3.58
N THR A 49 1.27 8.43 4.00
CA THR A 49 1.38 9.72 3.32
C THR A 49 1.94 9.53 1.91
N ARG A 50 3.04 8.77 1.78
CA ARG A 50 3.64 8.50 0.47
C ARG A 50 2.67 7.80 -0.48
N CYS A 51 1.90 6.82 0.00
CA CYS A 51 0.86 6.17 -0.82
C CYS A 51 -0.23 7.16 -1.27
N HIS A 52 -0.65 8.07 -0.38
CA HIS A 52 -1.66 9.08 -0.68
C HIS A 52 -1.16 10.07 -1.74
N GLU A 53 0.06 10.57 -1.61
CA GLU A 53 0.71 11.44 -2.61
C GLU A 53 0.74 10.79 -4.00
N ILE A 54 1.19 9.53 -4.09
CA ILE A 54 1.27 8.82 -5.37
C ILE A 54 -0.12 8.67 -6.00
N ILE A 55 -1.14 8.27 -5.22
CA ILE A 55 -2.49 8.09 -5.76
C ILE A 55 -3.08 9.42 -6.23
N THR A 56 -2.90 10.48 -5.44
CA THR A 56 -3.48 11.79 -5.75
C THR A 56 -2.80 12.47 -6.93
N SER A 57 -1.49 12.28 -7.11
CA SER A 57 -0.76 12.79 -8.28
C SER A 57 -1.11 12.04 -9.56
N GLU A 58 -1.24 10.72 -9.49
CA GLU A 58 -1.38 9.87 -10.68
C GLU A 58 -2.84 9.62 -11.09
N THR A 59 -3.76 9.62 -10.12
CA THR A 59 -5.17 9.29 -10.33
C THR A 59 -6.10 10.29 -9.62
N PRO A 60 -6.24 11.53 -10.14
CA PRO A 60 -6.97 12.61 -9.48
C PRO A 60 -8.46 12.34 -9.22
N LYS A 61 -9.05 11.37 -9.92
CA LYS A 61 -10.45 10.95 -9.75
C LYS A 61 -10.62 9.81 -8.74
N HIS A 62 -9.55 9.37 -8.08
CA HIS A 62 -9.61 8.29 -7.10
C HIS A 62 -10.32 8.77 -5.82
N ILE A 63 -11.13 7.91 -5.19
CA ILE A 63 -11.88 8.25 -3.96
C ILE A 63 -10.99 8.76 -2.82
N VAL A 64 -9.74 8.31 -2.76
CA VAL A 64 -8.72 8.76 -1.79
C VAL A 64 -8.47 10.27 -1.88
N CYS A 65 -8.64 10.88 -3.06
CA CYS A 65 -8.44 12.32 -3.27
C CYS A 65 -9.48 13.18 -2.55
N HIS A 66 -10.59 12.61 -2.08
CA HIS A 66 -11.58 13.34 -1.28
C HIS A 66 -11.13 13.56 0.17
N TYR A 67 -10.05 12.90 0.60
CA TYR A 67 -9.57 12.92 1.97
C TYR A 67 -8.16 13.50 2.04
N ALA A 68 -7.85 14.20 3.13
CA ALA A 68 -6.52 14.77 3.35
C ALA A 68 -5.46 13.70 3.67
N SER A 69 -5.86 12.55 4.21
CA SER A 69 -4.97 11.45 4.57
C SER A 69 -5.73 10.12 4.65
N PHE A 70 -5.01 8.99 4.65
CA PHE A 70 -5.63 7.68 4.96
C PHE A 70 -6.19 7.61 6.39
N ALA A 71 -5.57 8.29 7.35
CA ALA A 71 -6.08 8.38 8.72
C ALA A 71 -7.44 9.09 8.78
N ASP A 72 -7.64 10.13 7.99
CA ASP A 72 -8.94 10.79 7.86
C ASP A 72 -9.93 9.92 7.08
N ALA A 73 -9.49 9.34 5.96
CA ALA A 73 -10.33 8.47 5.14
C ALA A 73 -10.90 7.29 5.95
N LEU A 74 -10.10 6.63 6.79
CA LEU A 74 -10.54 5.49 7.59
C LEU A 74 -11.60 5.84 8.66
N ARG A 75 -11.83 7.12 8.96
CA ARG A 75 -12.90 7.58 9.86
C ARG A 75 -14.24 7.71 9.15
N ASP A 76 -14.24 7.76 7.82
CA ASP A 76 -15.43 7.92 6.99
C ASP A 76 -16.09 6.57 6.65
N GLU A 77 -17.42 6.51 6.74
CA GLU A 77 -18.19 5.27 6.53
C GLU A 77 -18.18 4.78 5.07
N ASP A 78 -18.20 5.69 4.10
CA ASP A 78 -18.15 5.36 2.68
C ASP A 78 -16.77 4.77 2.35
N PHE A 79 -15.71 5.36 2.89
CA PHE A 79 -14.36 4.84 2.72
C PHE A 79 -14.15 3.50 3.44
N GLN A 80 -14.77 3.28 4.61
CA GLN A 80 -14.76 1.97 5.26
C GLN A 80 -15.46 0.89 4.40
N THR A 81 -16.53 1.26 3.70
CA THR A 81 -17.21 0.37 2.76
C THR A 81 -16.30 0.02 1.58
N PHE A 82 -15.63 1.02 0.99
CA PHE A 82 -14.61 0.81 -0.04
C PHE A 82 -13.45 -0.07 0.45
N THR A 83 -12.96 0.17 1.67
CA THR A 83 -11.89 -0.60 2.30
C THR A 83 -12.23 -2.09 2.34
N LYS A 84 -13.43 -2.45 2.81
CA LYS A 84 -13.90 -3.84 2.84
C LYS A 84 -13.93 -4.49 1.44
N GLN A 85 -14.27 -3.73 0.41
CA GLN A 85 -14.28 -4.23 -0.97
C GLN A 85 -12.85 -4.49 -1.48
N VAL A 86 -11.93 -3.58 -1.19
CA VAL A 86 -10.54 -3.69 -1.64
C VAL A 86 -9.79 -4.79 -0.87
N GLU A 87 -10.03 -4.97 0.42
CA GLU A 87 -9.45 -6.06 1.23
C GLU A 87 -9.93 -7.44 0.76
N ARG A 88 -11.18 -7.55 0.29
CA ARG A 88 -11.70 -8.80 -0.30
C ARG A 88 -11.04 -9.15 -1.63
N PHE A 89 -10.54 -8.16 -2.36
CA PHE A 89 -9.84 -8.41 -3.61
C PHE A 89 -8.48 -9.10 -3.39
N CYS A 90 -7.73 -8.66 -2.37
CA CYS A 90 -6.42 -9.22 -2.07
C CYS A 90 -6.16 -9.18 -0.56
N SER A 91 -6.25 -10.35 0.07
CA SER A 91 -5.79 -10.53 1.45
C SER A 91 -4.25 -10.55 1.51
N PRO A 92 -3.63 -10.35 2.68
CA PRO A 92 -2.18 -10.49 2.84
C PRO A 92 -1.65 -11.88 2.40
N GLU A 93 -2.38 -12.95 2.68
CA GLU A 93 -2.02 -14.31 2.27
C GLU A 93 -2.06 -14.44 0.74
N ARG A 94 -3.10 -13.87 0.10
CA ARG A 94 -3.19 -13.82 -1.36
C ARG A 94 -2.03 -13.01 -1.96
N ALA A 95 -1.66 -11.90 -1.33
CA ALA A 95 -0.55 -11.06 -1.78
C ALA A 95 0.79 -11.80 -1.71
N GLU A 96 1.02 -12.56 -0.63
CA GLU A 96 2.21 -13.39 -0.50
C GLU A 96 2.28 -14.47 -1.58
N LEU A 97 1.18 -15.17 -1.82
CA LEU A 97 1.09 -16.16 -2.90
C LEU A 97 1.39 -15.54 -4.27
N LEU A 98 0.83 -14.37 -4.57
CA LEU A 98 1.10 -13.65 -5.83
C LEU A 98 2.58 -13.30 -5.98
N LEU A 99 3.25 -12.87 -4.90
CA LEU A 99 4.69 -12.58 -4.94
C LEU A 99 5.51 -13.86 -5.14
N GLN A 100 5.13 -14.97 -4.48
CA GLN A 100 5.77 -16.27 -4.67
C GLN A 100 5.63 -16.79 -6.11
N GLU A 101 4.45 -16.67 -6.72
CA GLU A 101 4.20 -17.01 -8.13
C GLU A 101 5.10 -16.21 -9.08
N MET A 102 5.41 -14.96 -8.73
CA MET A 102 6.32 -14.08 -9.46
C MET A 102 7.80 -14.31 -9.13
N GLN A 103 8.11 -15.27 -8.25
CA GLN A 103 9.45 -15.53 -7.71
C GLN A 103 10.08 -14.30 -7.02
N LEU A 104 9.23 -13.43 -6.48
CA LEU A 104 9.64 -12.25 -5.73
C LEU A 104 9.58 -12.56 -4.25
N GLN A 105 10.69 -12.38 -3.55
CA GLN A 105 10.72 -12.50 -2.11
C GLN A 105 10.28 -11.20 -1.45
N LEU A 106 9.62 -11.34 -0.30
CA LEU A 106 9.42 -10.20 0.60
C LEU A 106 10.81 -9.75 1.06
N PRO A 107 11.19 -8.48 0.88
CA PRO A 107 12.40 -7.98 1.50
C PRO A 107 12.26 -8.13 3.02
N SER A 108 13.17 -8.89 3.63
CA SER A 108 13.31 -8.90 5.08
C SER A 108 13.71 -7.49 5.51
N PRO A 109 13.12 -6.93 6.58
CA PRO A 109 13.79 -5.83 7.27
C PRO A 109 15.20 -6.30 7.58
N GLY A 110 16.21 -5.58 7.07
CA GLY A 110 17.60 -5.83 7.43
C GLY A 110 17.83 -5.42 8.88
N ASP A 111 18.97 -5.79 9.44
CA ASP A 111 19.29 -5.56 10.86
C ASP A 111 19.16 -4.09 11.31
N ASN A 112 19.20 -3.13 10.37
CA ASN A 112 19.10 -1.69 10.63
C ASN A 112 17.90 -1.00 9.95
N SER A 113 17.03 -1.73 9.22
CA SER A 113 15.92 -1.13 8.46
C SER A 113 14.58 -1.51 9.07
N SER A 114 13.77 -0.51 9.42
CA SER A 114 12.42 -0.75 9.91
C SER A 114 11.49 -1.26 8.81
N ALA A 115 10.33 -1.80 9.19
CA ALA A 115 9.31 -2.19 8.21
C ALA A 115 8.85 -1.01 7.34
N GLY A 116 8.78 0.19 7.92
CA GLY A 116 8.45 1.42 7.22
C GLY A 116 9.51 1.81 6.19
N ASP A 117 10.80 1.75 6.55
CA ASP A 117 11.90 2.09 5.63
C ASP A 117 11.90 1.20 4.39
N VAL A 118 11.72 -0.11 4.59
CA VAL A 118 11.62 -1.07 3.50
C VAL A 118 10.43 -0.76 2.59
N ALA A 119 9.27 -0.40 3.16
CA ALA A 119 8.11 -0.04 2.37
C ALA A 119 8.35 1.27 1.58
N LEU A 120 8.93 2.29 2.20
CA LEU A 120 9.28 3.54 1.52
C LEU A 120 10.25 3.29 0.36
N ASP A 121 11.27 2.46 0.55
CA ASP A 121 12.22 2.10 -0.51
C ASP A 121 11.54 1.46 -1.72
N LEU A 122 10.52 0.62 -1.48
CA LEU A 122 9.72 0.03 -2.56
C LEU A 122 8.82 1.04 -3.28
N LEU A 123 8.40 2.10 -2.59
CA LEU A 123 7.52 3.14 -3.16
C LEU A 123 8.29 4.25 -3.88
N LYS A 124 9.58 4.48 -3.58
CA LYS A 124 10.45 5.46 -4.27
C LYS A 124 10.38 5.42 -5.80
N PRO A 125 10.47 4.26 -6.48
CA PRO A 125 10.43 4.21 -7.95
C PRO A 125 9.01 4.41 -8.52
N ILE A 126 7.97 4.37 -7.69
CA ILE A 126 6.61 4.67 -8.10
C ILE A 126 6.50 6.19 -8.10
N THR A 127 6.61 6.76 -9.29
CA THR A 127 6.81 8.18 -9.55
C THR A 127 5.87 9.07 -8.73
N SER A 128 6.41 10.17 -8.23
CA SER A 128 5.76 11.48 -8.27
C SER A 128 6.68 12.31 -9.17
N ALA A 129 6.35 12.44 -10.45
CA ALA A 129 7.08 13.32 -11.37
C ALA A 129 6.57 14.76 -11.20
#